data_AF-A0A3N5VL91-F1
#
_entry.id   AF-A0A3N5VL91-F1
#
_cell.length_a   1.000
_cell.length_b   1.000
_cell.length_c   1.000
_cell.angle_alpha   90.00
_cell.angle_beta   90.00
_cell.angle_gamma   90.00
#
_symmetry.space_group_name_H-M   'P 1'
#
loop_
_entity.id
_entity.type
_entity.pdbx_description
1 polymer ?
#
loop_
_entity_poly.entity_id
_entity_poly.type
_entity_poly.pdbx_seq_one_letter_code
_entity_poly.pdbx_strand_id
1 'polypeptide(L)' 'MLREIPIPDHLTAVPQGVPEGEALNVARMYQALAQAIHTGTRVEPDFDTAVTRHKLIDAVQAASDQGKRISVKL' A
#
# COMPACT_ATOMS: atom_id res chain seq x y z
N MET A 1 -33.90 1.41 -5.50
CA MET A 1 -33.16 1.98 -6.65
C MET A 1 -31.78 2.40 -6.16
N LEU A 2 -30.72 2.08 -6.91
CA LEU A 2 -29.37 2.56 -6.64
C LEU A 2 -29.21 3.96 -7.24
N ARG A 3 -28.55 4.87 -6.52
CA ARG A 3 -28.11 6.18 -7.03
C ARG A 3 -26.61 6.27 -6.83
N GLU A 4 -25.94 6.81 -7.83
CA GLU A 4 -24.53 7.14 -7.74
C GLU A 4 -24.33 8.29 -6.75
N ILE A 5 -23.32 8.16 -5.89
CA ILE A 5 -22.91 9.19 -4.94
C ILE A 5 -21.56 9.72 -5.45
N PRO A 6 -21.42 11.04 -5.67
CA PRO A 6 -20.16 11.60 -6.12
C PRO A 6 -19.08 11.36 -5.05
N ILE A 7 -17.88 10.96 -5.47
CA ILE A 7 -16.74 10.83 -4.56
C ILE A 7 -16.27 12.24 -4.19
N PRO A 8 -16.19 12.60 -2.91
CA PRO A 8 -15.67 13.89 -2.49
C PRO A 8 -14.23 14.14 -2.99
N ASP A 9 -13.95 15.34 -3.48
CA ASP A 9 -12.65 15.72 -4.07
C ASP A 9 -11.46 15.45 -3.15
N HIS A 10 -11.63 15.61 -1.84
CA HIS A 10 -10.56 15.35 -0.86
C HIS A 10 -10.14 13.87 -0.80
N LEU A 11 -11.00 12.95 -1.25
CA LEU A 11 -10.66 11.52 -1.35
C LEU A 11 -9.93 11.19 -2.65
N THR A 12 -9.93 12.08 -3.65
CA THR A 12 -9.28 11.92 -4.96
C THR A 12 -8.18 12.94 -5.23
N ALA A 13 -7.89 13.81 -4.28
CA ALA A 13 -6.87 14.84 -4.39
C ALA A 13 -5.48 14.22 -4.67
N VAL A 14 -4.95 14.53 -5.85
CA VAL A 14 -3.57 14.28 -6.29
C VAL A 14 -3.09 15.48 -7.11
N PRO A 15 -1.77 15.66 -7.32
CA PRO A 15 -1.27 16.71 -8.20
C PRO A 15 -1.88 16.67 -9.61
N GLN A 16 -2.00 17.85 -10.24
CA GLN A 16 -2.45 17.94 -11.62
C GLN A 16 -1.51 17.18 -12.57
N GLY A 17 -2.07 16.51 -13.58
CA GLY A 17 -1.31 15.74 -14.57
C GLY A 17 -1.11 14.26 -14.23
N VAL A 18 -1.61 13.79 -13.07
CA VAL A 18 -1.67 12.35 -12.76
C VAL A 18 -2.75 11.69 -13.63
N PRO A 19 -2.42 10.65 -14.41
CA PRO A 19 -3.41 9.90 -15.18
C PRO A 19 -4.46 9.23 -14.28
N GLU A 20 -5.67 9.03 -14.81
CA GLU A 20 -6.70 8.25 -14.13
C GLU A 20 -6.30 6.76 -14.00
N GLY A 21 -6.99 6.03 -13.12
CA GLY A 21 -6.77 4.60 -12.90
C GLY A 21 -5.64 4.32 -11.90
N GLU A 22 -4.80 3.33 -12.20
CA GLU A 22 -3.79 2.80 -11.26
C GLU A 22 -2.75 3.84 -10.84
N ALA A 23 -2.43 4.79 -11.72
CA ALA A 23 -1.49 5.88 -11.45
C ALA A 23 -1.94 6.75 -10.27
N LEU A 24 -3.25 6.87 -10.04
CA LEU A 24 -3.81 7.62 -8.91
C LEU A 24 -3.38 7.04 -7.56
N ASN A 25 -3.33 5.72 -7.44
CA ASN A 25 -2.94 5.06 -6.19
C ASN A 25 -1.46 5.31 -5.88
N VAL A 26 -0.62 5.26 -6.91
CA VAL A 26 0.83 5.52 -6.77
C VAL A 26 1.09 6.99 -6.43
N ALA A 27 0.39 7.92 -7.07
CA ALA A 27 0.52 9.35 -6.79
C ALA A 27 0.15 9.68 -5.33
N ARG A 28 -0.97 9.13 -4.83
CA ARG A 28 -1.37 9.29 -3.41
C ARG A 28 -0.31 8.75 -2.45
N MET A 29 0.28 7.59 -2.75
CA MET A 29 1.34 7.00 -1.94
C MET A 29 2.57 7.93 -1.86
N TYR A 30 3.02 8.46 -2.99
CA TYR A 30 4.15 9.41 -3.01
C TYR A 30 3.83 10.73 -2.31
N GLN A 31 2.59 11.22 -2.42
CA GLN A 31 2.18 12.44 -1.73
C GLN A 31 2.21 12.25 -0.20
N ALA A 32 1.69 11.12 0.30
CA ALA A 32 1.73 10.80 1.72
C ALA A 32 3.17 10.64 2.23
N LEU A 33 4.04 9.99 1.45
CA LEU A 33 5.46 9.85 1.77
C LEU A 33 6.16 11.22 1.82
N ALA A 34 5.94 12.07 0.82
CA ALA A 34 6.50 13.41 0.78
C ALA A 34 6.04 14.23 2.01
N GLN A 35 4.75 14.19 2.35
CA GLN A 35 4.24 14.89 3.53
C GLN A 35 4.93 14.41 4.81
N ALA A 36 5.02 13.10 5.01
CA ALA A 36 5.68 12.50 6.17
C ALA A 36 7.16 12.89 6.30
N ILE A 37 7.89 12.99 5.18
CA ILE A 37 9.27 13.49 5.18
C ILE A 37 9.33 14.93 5.70
N HIS A 38 8.40 15.79 5.26
CA HIS A 38 8.39 17.21 5.65
C HIS A 38 7.96 17.43 7.10
N THR A 39 7.03 16.62 7.60
CA THR A 39 6.44 16.79 8.94
C THR A 39 7.11 15.90 10.01
N GLY A 40 7.94 14.94 9.60
CA GLY A 40 8.49 13.93 10.49
C GLY A 40 7.44 12.97 11.04
N THR A 41 6.25 12.89 10.43
CA THR A 41 5.18 11.98 10.88
C THR A 41 5.36 10.58 10.29
N ARG A 42 4.78 9.57 10.94
CA ARG A 42 4.75 8.21 10.39
C ARG A 42 3.94 8.17 9.09
N VAL A 43 4.39 7.35 8.15
CA VAL A 43 3.67 7.01 6.92
C VAL A 43 3.57 5.50 6.82
N GLU A 44 2.50 5.03 6.20
CA GLU A 44 2.29 3.62 5.90
C GLU A 44 2.04 3.44 4.40
N PRO A 45 2.46 2.33 3.78
CA PRO A 45 3.33 1.31 4.37
C PRO A 45 4.76 1.83 4.59
N ASP A 46 5.40 1.38 5.66
CA ASP A 46 6.81 1.62 5.97
C ASP A 46 7.73 0.41 5.66
N PHE A 47 9.00 0.51 6.06
CA PHE A 47 9.97 -0.58 5.85
C PHE A 47 9.62 -1.85 6.64
N ASP A 48 9.08 -1.71 7.86
CA ASP A 48 8.67 -2.86 8.67
C ASP A 48 7.48 -3.59 8.03
N THR A 49 6.59 -2.83 7.38
CA THR A 49 5.52 -3.40 6.55
C THR A 49 6.09 -4.24 5.39
N ALA A 50 7.14 -3.75 4.71
CA ALA A 50 7.82 -4.51 3.67
C ALA A 50 8.48 -5.77 4.20
N VAL A 51 9.19 -5.70 5.33
CA VAL A 51 9.81 -6.86 5.99
C VAL A 51 8.77 -7.93 6.35
N THR A 52 7.65 -7.51 6.93
CA THR A 52 6.53 -8.41 7.28
C THR A 52 6.00 -9.13 6.04
N ARG A 53 5.85 -8.41 4.93
CA ARG A 53 5.39 -8.99 3.66
C ARG A 53 6.39 -9.97 3.07
N HIS A 54 7.69 -9.66 3.11
CA HIS A 54 8.74 -10.55 2.61
C HIS A 54 8.84 -11.83 3.44
N LYS A 55 8.77 -11.76 4.78
CA LYS A 55 8.71 -12.96 5.65
C LYS A 55 7.58 -13.90 5.27
N LEU A 56 6.40 -13.34 4.94
CA LEU A 56 5.27 -14.15 4.51
C LEU A 56 5.52 -14.82 3.16
N ILE A 57 6.05 -14.09 2.18
CA ILE A 57 6.39 -14.64 0.85
C ILE A 57 7.43 -15.76 0.98
N ASP A 58 8.46 -15.57 1.78
CA ASP A 58 9.50 -16.58 2.02
C ASP A 58 8.91 -17.84 2.65
N ALA A 59 7.97 -17.70 3.59
CA ALA A 59 7.31 -18.84 4.19
C ALA A 59 6.38 -19.59 3.22
N VAL A 60 5.72 -18.87 2.30
CA VAL A 60 4.92 -19.49 1.22
C VAL A 60 5.82 -20.31 0.31
N GLN A 61 6.97 -19.75 -0.10
CA GLN A 61 7.95 -20.48 -0.92
C GLN A 61 8.45 -21.73 -0.18
N ALA A 62 8.88 -21.58 1.07
CA ALA A 62 9.37 -22.68 1.89
C ALA A 62 8.31 -23.78 2.12
N ALA A 63 7.03 -23.42 2.23
CA ALA A 63 5.94 -24.38 2.37
C ALA A 63 5.71 -25.21 1.10
N SER A 64 5.79 -24.55 -0.06
CA SER A 64 5.73 -25.22 -1.37
C SER A 64 6.88 -26.20 -1.55
N ASP A 65 8.11 -25.77 -1.27
CA ASP A 65 9.31 -26.58 -1.47
C ASP A 65 9.35 -27.82 -0.56
N GLN A 66 8.80 -27.71 0.65
CA GLN A 66 8.81 -28.78 1.65
C GLN A 66 7.51 -29.62 1.67
N GLY A 67 6.48 -29.22 0.92
CA GLY A 67 5.17 -29.88 0.94
C GLY A 67 4.50 -29.90 2.32
N LYS A 68 4.77 -28.92 3.19
CA LYS A 68 4.22 -28.85 4.55
C LYS A 68 3.90 -27.43 4.97
N ARG A 69 3.04 -27.29 5.98
CA ARG A 69 2.72 -26.00 6.58
C ARG A 69 3.94 -25.40 7.30
N ILE A 70 4.25 -24.14 6.99
CA ILE A 70 5.25 -23.32 7.68
C ILE A 70 4.54 -22.19 8.43
N SER A 71 4.88 -22.00 9.71
CA SER A 71 4.35 -20.90 10.53
C SER A 71 5.20 -19.65 10.34
N VAL A 72 4.55 -18.48 10.20
CA VAL A 72 5.23 -17.19 10.09
C VAL A 72 5.14 -16.47 11.42
N LYS A 73 6.27 -15.94 11.91
CA LYS A 73 6.28 -14.96 13.00
C LYS A 73 6.33 -13.57 12.38
N LEU A 74 5.22 -12.85 12.46
CA LEU A 74 5.08 -11.46 12.01
C LEU A 74 5.56 -10.54 13.13
#